data_AF-A0ABD0PZY0-F1
#
_entry.id   AF-A0ABD0PZY0-F1
#
_cell.length_a   1.000
_cell.length_b   1.000
_cell.length_c   1.000
_cell.angle_alpha   90.00
_cell.angle_beta   90.00
_cell.angle_gamma   90.00
#
_symmetry.space_group_name_H-M   'P 1'
#
loop_
_entity.id
_entity.type
_entity.pdbx_description
1 polymer ?
#
loop_
_entity_poly.entity_id
_entity_poly.type
_entity_poly.pdbx_seq_one_letter_code
_entity_poly.pdbx_strand_id
1 'polypeptide(L)' 'DAKLLDTFYPGDQHSITYGTKSRVGIGGMEAKVKAALWALQGGTSVVIANGTHPKVTGHVITDIVEGKKVGTFFSEVKPA' A
#
# COMPACT_ATOMS: atom_id res chain seq x y z
N ASP A 1 2.03 -10.45 -15.71
CA ASP A 1 2.13 -10.84 -14.29
C ASP A 1 1.87 -9.67 -13.36
N ALA A 2 1.15 -9.88 -12.26
CA ALA A 2 1.02 -8.89 -11.19
C ALA A 2 2.22 -9.03 -10.23
N LYS A 3 2.93 -7.93 -9.99
CA LYS A 3 4.06 -7.86 -9.04
C LYS A 3 3.67 -6.99 -7.85
N LEU A 4 4.21 -7.32 -6.68
CA LEU A 4 4.06 -6.50 -5.48
C LEU A 4 4.86 -5.21 -5.67
N LEU A 5 4.21 -4.07 -5.41
CA LEU A 5 4.84 -2.76 -5.44
C LEU A 5 5.34 -2.44 -4.02
N ASP A 6 6.65 -2.41 -3.81
CA ASP A 6 7.24 -2.18 -2.49
C ASP A 6 6.96 -0.75 -1.99
N THR A 7 7.08 0.24 -2.89
CA THR A 7 6.87 1.66 -2.56
C THR A 7 6.06 2.34 -3.65
N PHE A 8 5.07 3.12 -3.22
CA PHE A 8 4.22 3.94 -4.07
C PHE A 8 4.49 5.42 -3.86
N TYR A 9 4.54 6.15 -4.96
CA TYR A 9 4.63 7.60 -4.99
C TYR A 9 3.39 8.19 -5.67
N PRO A 10 2.84 9.32 -5.17
CA PRO A 10 1.69 9.97 -5.79
C PRO A 10 1.86 10.25 -7.28
N GLY A 11 3.08 10.57 -7.73
CA GLY A 11 3.37 10.80 -9.16
C GLY A 11 3.20 9.56 -10.05
N ASP A 12 3.25 8.35 -9.47
CA ASP A 12 3.15 7.09 -10.20
C ASP A 12 1.70 6.56 -10.22
N GLN A 13 0.72 7.34 -9.73
CA GLN A 13 -0.70 6.94 -9.65
C GLN A 13 -1.29 6.47 -10.99
N HIS A 14 -0.82 7.02 -12.10
CA HIS A 14 -1.26 6.63 -13.46
C HIS A 14 -0.81 5.23 -13.88
N SER A 15 0.19 4.65 -13.19
CA SER A 15 0.72 3.32 -13.49
C SER A 15 -0.03 2.19 -12.77
N ILE A 16 -0.89 2.52 -11.79
CA ILE A 16 -1.65 1.53 -11.04
C ILE A 16 -2.96 1.21 -11.75
N THR A 17 -3.15 -0.05 -12.09
CA THR A 17 -4.44 -0.58 -12.54
C THR A 17 -5.14 -1.28 -11.38
N TYR A 18 -6.34 -0.83 -11.04
CA TYR A 18 -7.17 -1.46 -10.01
C TYR A 18 -7.95 -2.64 -10.58
N GLY A 19 -7.98 -3.75 -9.85
CA GLY A 19 -8.83 -4.90 -10.18
C GLY A 19 -10.32 -4.60 -10.03
N THR A 20 -11.16 -5.51 -10.52
CA THR A 20 -12.61 -5.38 -10.57
C THR A 20 -13.22 -5.12 -9.19
N LYS A 21 -14.18 -4.19 -9.13
CA LYS A 21 -14.89 -3.83 -7.88
C LYS A 21 -15.64 -5.04 -7.33
N SER A 22 -15.65 -5.21 -6.01
CA SER A 22 -16.42 -6.28 -5.36
C SER A 22 -17.92 -6.14 -5.66
N ARG A 23 -18.64 -7.27 -5.67
CA ARG A 23 -20.09 -7.37 -5.99
C ARG A 23 -20.98 -6.36 -5.26
N VAL A 24 -20.57 -5.90 -4.09
CA VAL A 24 -21.32 -4.98 -3.20
C VAL A 24 -20.73 -3.57 -3.14
N GLY A 25 -19.81 -3.22 -4.05
CA GLY A 25 -19.39 -1.82 -4.25
C GLY A 25 -18.60 -1.18 -3.10
N ILE A 26 -18.19 -1.93 -2.07
CA ILE A 26 -17.60 -1.39 -0.81
C ILE A 26 -16.19 -0.76 -0.94
N GLY A 27 -15.73 -0.46 -2.16
CA GLY A 27 -14.41 0.12 -2.39
C GLY A 27 -13.28 -0.89 -2.11
N GLY A 28 -12.76 -1.49 -3.18
CA GLY A 28 -11.71 -2.51 -3.08
C GLY A 28 -10.33 -1.93 -2.75
N MET A 29 -9.44 -1.96 -3.74
CA MET A 29 -8.09 -1.40 -3.61
C MET A 29 -8.08 0.12 -3.83
N GLU A 30 -8.89 0.62 -4.75
CA GLU A 30 -9.03 2.05 -5.08
C GLU A 30 -9.34 2.92 -3.85
N ALA A 31 -10.29 2.50 -3.01
CA ALA A 31 -10.66 3.24 -1.80
C ALA A 31 -9.50 3.30 -0.78
N LYS A 32 -8.73 2.20 -0.64
CA LYS A 32 -7.57 2.16 0.25
C LYS A 32 -6.45 3.08 -0.25
N VAL A 33 -6.21 3.10 -1.57
CA VAL A 33 -5.22 4.00 -2.18
C VAL A 33 -5.63 5.45 -2.03
N LYS A 34 -6.92 5.79 -2.24
CA LYS A 34 -7.42 7.15 -2.04
C LYS A 34 -7.28 7.62 -0.58
N ALA A 35 -7.58 6.75 0.38
CA ALA A 35 -7.39 7.05 1.80
C ALA A 35 -5.91 7.23 2.15
N ALA A 36 -5.03 6.37 1.60
CA ALA A 36 -3.59 6.47 1.80
C ALA A 36 -3.03 7.77 1.23
N LEU A 37 -3.46 8.18 0.03
CA LEU A 37 -3.10 9.46 -0.59
C LEU A 37 -3.54 10.65 0.27
N TRP A 38 -4.75 10.60 0.83
CA TRP A 38 -5.25 11.68 1.68
C TRP A 38 -4.44 11.80 2.99
N ALA A 39 -4.09 10.68 3.63
CA ALA A 39 -3.23 10.67 4.80
C ALA A 39 -1.80 11.15 4.48
N LEU A 40 -1.29 10.77 3.31
CA LEU A 40 0.02 11.18 2.83
C LEU A 40 0.11 12.70 2.62
N GLN A 41 -0.91 13.31 2.02
CA GLN A 41 -1.05 14.77 1.91
C GLN A 41 -1.08 15.48 3.28
N GLY A 42 -1.51 14.78 4.33
CA GLY A 42 -1.46 15.26 5.71
C GLY A 42 -0.11 15.03 6.40
N GLY A 43 0.92 14.58 5.67
CA GLY A 43 2.24 14.25 6.21
C GLY A 43 2.30 12.91 6.96
N THR A 44 1.30 12.04 6.80
CA THR A 44 1.26 10.73 7.47
C THR A 44 1.67 9.62 6.52
N SER A 45 2.73 8.87 6.86
CA SER A 45 3.14 7.68 6.10
C SER A 45 2.13 6.55 6.25
N VAL A 46 1.85 5.83 5.15
CA VAL A 46 0.85 4.76 5.12
C VAL A 46 1.43 3.49 4.54
N VAL A 47 1.03 2.33 5.08
CA VAL A 47 1.38 1.01 4.54
C VAL A 47 0.13 0.19 4.29
N ILE A 48 0.02 -0.35 3.08
CA ILE A 48 -1.00 -1.35 2.73
C ILE A 48 -0.31 -2.72 2.65
N ALA A 49 -0.58 -3.58 3.63
CA ALA A 49 -0.01 -4.92 3.71
C ALA A 49 -1.11 -5.98 3.88
N ASN A 50 -0.76 -7.25 3.61
CA ASN A 50 -1.64 -8.39 3.86
C ASN A 50 -1.45 -8.90 5.31
N GLY A 51 -2.51 -8.84 6.11
CA GLY A 51 -2.47 -9.21 7.53
C GLY A 51 -2.28 -10.70 7.82
N THR A 52 -2.52 -11.59 6.84
CA THR A 52 -2.38 -13.05 7.00
C THR A 52 -1.21 -13.61 6.18
N HIS A 53 -0.26 -12.76 5.78
CA HIS A 53 0.75 -13.17 4.82
C HIS A 53 1.71 -14.23 5.41
N PRO A 54 1.78 -15.45 4.86
CA PRO A 54 2.52 -16.58 5.46
C PRO A 54 4.05 -16.47 5.38
N LYS A 55 4.58 -15.37 4.82
CA LYS A 55 6.03 -15.10 4.70
C LYS A 55 6.54 -14.14 5.77
N VAL A 56 5.64 -13.57 6.56
CA VAL A 56 5.95 -12.74 7.72
C VAL A 56 6.41 -13.71 8.80
N THR A 57 7.69 -13.69 9.14
CA THR A 57 8.27 -14.60 10.15
C THR A 57 7.87 -14.20 11.58
N GLY A 58 7.21 -13.05 11.74
CA GLY A 58 6.63 -12.54 12.99
C GLY A 58 5.24 -11.92 12.81
N HIS A 59 4.93 -10.87 13.58
CA HIS A 59 3.70 -10.09 13.43
C HIS A 59 3.89 -9.02 12.34
N VAL A 60 2.93 -8.90 11.40
CA VAL A 60 3.00 -7.95 10.26
C VAL A 60 3.25 -6.51 10.70
N ILE A 61 2.75 -6.12 11.87
CA ILE A 61 2.95 -4.78 12.44
C ILE A 61 4.42 -4.56 12.77
N THR A 62 5.07 -5.53 13.43
CA THR A 62 6.49 -5.44 13.78
C THR A 62 7.36 -5.35 12.52
N ASP A 63 7.06 -6.16 11.51
CA ASP A 63 7.80 -6.14 10.24
C ASP A 63 7.68 -4.80 9.51
N ILE A 64 6.51 -4.15 9.57
CA ILE A 64 6.31 -2.80 9.02
C ILE A 64 7.17 -1.78 9.78
N VAL A 65 7.18 -1.84 11.12
CA VAL A 65 7.97 -0.93 11.96
C VAL A 65 9.48 -1.13 11.74
N GLU A 66 9.92 -2.36 11.49
CA GLU A 66 11.31 -2.68 11.12
C GLU A 66 11.68 -2.27 9.68
N GLY A 67 10.73 -1.76 8.89
CA GLY A 67 10.95 -1.33 7.51
C GLY A 67 11.07 -2.47 6.51
N LYS A 68 10.59 -3.68 6.84
CA LYS A 68 10.58 -4.81 5.91
C LYS A 68 9.55 -4.60 4.82
N LYS A 69 9.86 -5.12 3.63
CA LYS A 69 9.01 -5.06 2.43
C LYS A 69 7.88 -6.10 2.48
N VAL A 70 6.93 -5.91 3.37
CA VAL A 70 5.77 -6.82 3.58
C VAL A 70 4.49 -6.36 2.86
N GLY A 71 4.54 -5.21 2.20
CA GLY A 71 3.43 -4.60 1.49
C GLY A 71 3.89 -3.38 0.71
N THR A 72 2.95 -2.46 0.45
CA THR A 72 3.21 -1.22 -0.28
C THR A 72 3.30 -0.05 0.68
N PHE A 73 4.48 0.59 0.73
CA PHE A 73 4.73 1.81 1.49
C PHE A 73 4.38 3.05 0.66
N PHE A 74 3.60 3.97 1.20
CA PHE A 74 3.22 5.23 0.55
C PHE A 74 4.11 6.35 1.07
N SER A 75 4.87 6.97 0.16
CA SER A 75 5.81 8.05 0.47
C SER A 75 5.66 9.21 -0.50
N GLU A 76 5.85 10.44 -0.02
CA GLU A 76 5.94 11.62 -0.89
C GLU A 76 7.31 11.74 -1.56
N VAL A 77 8.34 11.12 -0.97
CA VAL A 77 9.73 11.32 -1.36
C VAL A 77 10.30 10.02 -1.92
N LYS A 78 10.72 10.06 -3.20
CA LYS A 78 11.52 8.99 -3.82
C LYS A 78 12.91 8.98 -3.16
N PRO A 79 13.42 7.82 -2.68
CA PRO A 79 14.80 7.73 -2.24
C PRO A 79 15.71 8.08 -3.41
N ALA A 80 16.71 8.91 -3.14
CA ALA A 80 17.71 9.35 -4.10
C ALA A 80 18.62 8.21 -4.57
#